data_AF-A0A942MN88-F1
#
_entry.id   AF-A0A942MN88-F1
#
_cell.length_a   1.000
_cell.length_b   1.000
_cell.length_c   1.000
_cell.angle_alpha   90.00
_cell.angle_beta   90.00
_cell.angle_gamma   90.00
#
_symmetry.space_group_name_H-M   'P 1'
#
loop_
_entity.id
_entity.type
_entity.pdbx_description
1 polymer ?
#
loop_
_entity_poly.entity_id
_entity_poly.type
_entity_poly.pdbx_seq_one_letter_code
_entity_poly.pdbx_strand_id
1 'polypeptide(L)'
;MRRVVRISILALAFVTIWFSKTYATSTQLILDGTQSTWAVNELREAFSLNLTYPTVMNNFKRDITREEFSTIAVKLYEGLTGKKASYTNNPFVDTRNTEVLKAYSLGIVNGKSKTEFKPLDRITRQEISVMLYRTLNVSISNLNKDISGTFPFKDQSSISSWAMEAMKFVYKNKIMNGVTSTEIRPLENTSREQAVILVKRTYENYKAQVTSLPPVLGVKDEICSDGTCIDIGDAKTKGLVKVGQKGLSTDKFKVMITKGTSKYYYPLTSDGVIVGFPLQMGNGDYSISIMKNVGDNRYAYVKTESVNINLSNPNVVYLNSIQTIKWGPNSAATVKNIELIGRETDLTKRLNLSYDFVVKNVKYDYEKIKYLSTDYTPNPDQVLDVLSGICYDYSSLYAAMKRSEGIPIKLVKGYNKDIDVYHAWNEVYINGKWVVVDTTFDAVYYSRNVNYTFAKNPTDYSKVYEY
;
A
#
# COMPACT_ATOMS: atom_id res chain seq x y z
N MET A 1 -69.39 47.55 -11.94
CA MET A 1 -68.24 47.38 -11.01
C MET A 1 -67.47 46.12 -11.38
N ARG A 2 -66.23 46.27 -11.86
CA ARG A 2 -65.08 45.35 -11.68
C ARG A 2 -63.91 45.88 -12.52
N ARG A 3 -62.98 46.58 -11.86
CA ARG A 3 -61.68 46.97 -12.40
C ARG A 3 -60.79 45.74 -12.42
N VAL A 4 -60.25 45.37 -13.59
CA VAL A 4 -59.18 44.38 -13.71
C VAL A 4 -57.85 45.14 -13.58
N VAL A 5 -57.17 44.93 -12.46
CA VAL A 5 -55.81 45.43 -12.20
C VAL A 5 -54.83 44.44 -12.81
N ARG A 6 -54.00 44.89 -13.76
CA ARG A 6 -52.81 44.14 -14.20
C ARG A 6 -51.66 44.46 -13.23
N ILE A 7 -51.29 43.48 -12.41
CA ILE A 7 -50.10 43.53 -11.57
C ILE A 7 -48.96 42.87 -12.36
N SER A 8 -47.97 43.67 -12.75
CA SER A 8 -46.69 43.19 -13.27
C SER A 8 -45.89 42.62 -12.11
N ILE A 9 -45.67 41.30 -12.10
CA ILE A 9 -44.82 40.63 -11.11
C ILE A 9 -43.37 40.78 -11.57
N LEU A 10 -42.62 41.67 -10.90
CA LEU A 10 -41.16 41.68 -10.93
C LEU A 10 -40.67 40.49 -10.10
N ALA A 11 -40.15 39.45 -10.74
CA ALA A 11 -39.50 38.35 -10.04
C ALA A 11 -38.09 38.79 -9.58
N LEU A 12 -37.99 39.21 -8.32
CA LEU A 12 -36.70 39.39 -7.64
C LEU A 12 -36.13 37.99 -7.34
N ALA A 13 -35.19 37.51 -8.15
CA ALA A 13 -34.43 36.31 -7.83
C ALA A 13 -33.42 36.63 -6.71
N PHE A 14 -33.78 36.29 -5.47
CA PHE A 14 -32.82 36.21 -4.37
C PHE A 14 -31.85 35.07 -4.65
N VAL A 15 -30.65 35.39 -5.12
CA VAL A 15 -29.52 34.44 -5.17
C VAL A 15 -29.01 34.26 -3.74
N THR A 16 -29.54 33.26 -3.04
CA THR A 16 -28.94 32.79 -1.79
C THR A 16 -27.65 32.05 -2.14
N ILE A 17 -26.52 32.72 -1.96
CA ILE A 17 -25.19 32.10 -2.05
C ILE A 17 -25.05 31.17 -0.84
N TRP A 18 -25.27 29.87 -1.06
CA TRP A 18 -24.81 28.84 -0.12
C TRP A 18 -23.30 28.72 -0.27
N PHE A 19 -22.55 29.26 0.70
CA PHE A 19 -21.18 28.82 0.91
C PHE A 19 -21.22 27.38 1.44
N SER A 20 -21.26 26.40 0.55
CA SER A 20 -20.86 25.04 0.92
C SER A 20 -19.38 25.08 1.26
N LYS A 21 -19.06 25.02 2.56
CA LYS A 21 -17.69 24.73 3.03
C LYS A 21 -17.24 23.44 2.34
N THR A 22 -16.35 23.56 1.37
CA THR A 22 -15.63 22.42 0.81
C THR A 22 -14.73 21.86 1.90
N TYR A 23 -15.20 20.82 2.58
CA TYR A 23 -14.32 19.98 3.37
C TYR A 23 -13.42 19.24 2.39
N ALA A 24 -12.14 19.59 2.37
CA ALA A 24 -11.13 18.75 1.76
C ALA A 24 -11.19 17.39 2.46
N THR A 25 -11.73 16.38 1.78
CA THR A 25 -11.80 15.01 2.30
C THR A 25 -10.39 14.49 2.46
N SER A 26 -9.95 14.36 3.70
CA SER A 26 -8.69 13.72 4.06
C SER A 26 -8.75 12.27 3.59
N THR A 27 -8.02 11.92 2.54
CA THR A 27 -7.72 10.52 2.27
C THR A 27 -6.71 10.12 3.33
N GLN A 28 -7.02 9.90 4.62
CA GLN A 28 -6.12 9.11 5.48
C GLN A 28 -6.63 7.67 5.51
N LEU A 29 -5.85 6.64 5.88
CA LEU A 29 -6.49 5.51 6.57
C LEU A 29 -7.16 6.13 7.79
N ILE A 30 -8.45 6.43 7.63
CA ILE A 30 -9.31 6.95 8.69
C ILE A 30 -9.61 5.73 9.53
N LEU A 31 -8.72 5.50 10.49
CA LEU A 31 -9.03 4.65 11.61
C LEU A 31 -10.23 5.29 12.30
N ASP A 32 -11.18 4.47 12.74
CA ASP A 32 -12.47 4.92 13.29
C ASP A 32 -12.37 5.64 14.65
N GLY A 33 -11.16 5.91 15.12
CA GLY A 33 -10.88 6.62 16.37
C GLY A 33 -10.91 5.71 17.59
N THR A 34 -11.26 4.44 17.45
CA THR A 34 -11.32 3.49 18.57
C THR A 34 -9.96 2.92 18.95
N GLN A 35 -8.98 2.98 18.05
CA GLN A 35 -7.62 2.51 18.28
C GLN A 35 -6.92 3.29 19.39
N SER A 36 -5.99 2.61 20.04
CA SER A 36 -5.03 3.25 20.93
C SER A 36 -4.01 4.06 20.12
N THR A 37 -3.52 5.17 20.68
CA THR A 37 -2.54 6.05 20.03
C THR A 37 -1.28 5.29 19.58
N TRP A 38 -0.82 4.34 20.38
CA TRP A 38 0.36 3.53 20.09
C TRP A 38 0.15 2.58 18.90
N ALA A 39 -1.09 2.21 18.59
CA ALA A 39 -1.41 1.25 17.53
C ALA A 39 -1.53 1.92 16.15
N VAL A 40 -1.68 3.24 16.08
CA VAL A 40 -2.00 3.97 14.82
C VAL A 40 -1.03 3.65 13.68
N ASN A 41 0.27 3.73 13.94
CA ASN A 41 1.28 3.49 12.90
C ASN A 41 1.36 2.02 12.53
N GLU A 42 1.38 1.14 13.53
CA GLU A 42 1.46 -0.31 13.30
C GLU A 42 0.25 -0.84 12.51
N LEU A 43 -0.95 -0.30 12.76
CA LEU A 43 -2.17 -0.63 12.01
C LEU A 43 -2.08 -0.15 10.54
N ARG A 44 -1.51 1.03 10.31
CA ARG A 44 -1.26 1.55 8.96
C ARG A 44 -0.25 0.72 8.20
N GLU A 45 0.82 0.30 8.88
CA GLU A 45 1.85 -0.58 8.31
C GLU A 45 1.28 -1.98 8.03
N ALA A 46 0.51 -2.56 8.95
CA ALA A 46 -0.14 -3.85 8.71
C ALA A 46 -1.09 -3.78 7.51
N PHE A 47 -1.84 -2.68 7.39
CA PHE A 47 -2.69 -2.41 6.22
C PHE A 47 -1.87 -2.24 4.94
N SER A 48 -0.77 -1.47 4.98
CA SER A 48 0.10 -1.28 3.81
C SER A 48 0.80 -2.56 3.40
N LEU A 49 1.02 -3.51 4.31
CA LEU A 49 1.56 -4.84 4.02
C LEU A 49 0.50 -5.85 3.54
N ASN A 50 -0.76 -5.42 3.35
CA ASN A 50 -1.89 -6.29 3.00
C ASN A 50 -2.17 -7.43 4.01
N LEU A 51 -1.74 -7.25 5.26
CA LEU A 51 -1.93 -8.22 6.34
C LEU A 51 -3.27 -8.06 7.07
N THR A 52 -4.11 -7.11 6.63
CA THR A 52 -5.41 -6.81 7.21
C THR A 52 -6.53 -6.92 6.19
N TYR A 53 -7.78 -6.79 6.66
CA TYR A 53 -8.98 -6.69 5.83
C TYR A 53 -10.02 -5.80 6.54
N PRO A 54 -11.04 -5.27 5.84
CA PRO A 54 -11.89 -4.20 6.37
C PRO A 54 -12.51 -4.47 7.75
N THR A 55 -12.94 -5.70 8.03
CA THR A 55 -13.60 -6.06 9.30
C THR A 55 -12.72 -5.86 10.52
N VAL A 56 -11.40 -6.07 10.41
CA VAL A 56 -10.45 -5.88 11.52
C VAL A 56 -9.86 -4.47 11.56
N MET A 57 -10.21 -3.60 10.61
CA MET A 57 -9.77 -2.21 10.53
C MET A 57 -10.79 -1.23 11.14
N ASN A 58 -11.51 -1.68 12.16
CA ASN A 58 -12.45 -0.90 12.97
C ASN A 58 -12.59 -1.54 14.36
N ASN A 59 -13.24 -0.85 15.31
CA ASN A 59 -13.48 -1.25 16.68
C ASN A 59 -12.26 -1.92 17.31
N PHE A 60 -11.11 -1.24 17.25
CA PHE A 60 -9.78 -1.79 17.46
C PHE A 60 -9.55 -2.36 18.87
N LYS A 61 -10.23 -1.81 19.87
CA LYS A 61 -10.20 -2.31 21.26
C LYS A 61 -11.10 -3.52 21.51
N ARG A 62 -11.97 -3.87 20.55
CA ARG A 62 -12.82 -5.06 20.67
C ARG A 62 -11.97 -6.30 20.58
N ASP A 63 -12.27 -7.29 21.41
CA ASP A 63 -11.67 -8.61 21.33
C ASP A 63 -11.90 -9.22 19.94
N ILE A 64 -10.81 -9.70 19.33
CA ILE A 64 -10.86 -10.32 18.01
C ILE A 64 -11.54 -11.69 18.10
N THR A 65 -12.31 -12.05 17.08
CA THR A 65 -12.92 -13.37 17.01
C THR A 65 -11.99 -14.42 16.40
N ARG A 66 -12.31 -15.71 16.62
CA ARG A 66 -11.66 -16.85 15.95
C ARG A 66 -11.64 -16.70 14.43
N GLU A 67 -12.76 -16.32 13.83
CA GLU A 67 -12.87 -16.12 12.38
C GLU A 67 -12.05 -14.92 11.90
N GLU A 68 -12.11 -13.81 12.63
CA GLU A 68 -11.35 -12.60 12.29
C GLU A 68 -9.84 -12.87 12.29
N PHE A 69 -9.35 -13.59 13.30
CA PHE A 69 -7.94 -13.93 13.38
C PHE A 69 -7.53 -14.99 12.36
N SER A 70 -8.39 -15.96 12.06
CA SER A 70 -8.15 -16.95 10.99
C SER A 70 -7.93 -16.26 9.65
N THR A 71 -8.71 -15.22 9.36
CA THR A 71 -8.59 -14.45 8.12
C THR A 71 -7.23 -13.75 8.01
N ILE A 72 -6.78 -13.06 9.06
CA ILE A 72 -5.46 -12.40 9.02
C ILE A 72 -4.29 -13.38 9.15
N ALA A 73 -4.49 -14.58 9.72
CA ALA A 73 -3.52 -15.66 9.69
C ALA A 73 -3.34 -16.25 8.29
N VAL A 74 -4.41 -16.37 7.50
CA VAL A 74 -4.30 -16.73 6.08
C VAL A 74 -3.55 -15.65 5.31
N LYS A 75 -3.87 -14.36 5.54
CA LYS A 75 -3.12 -13.26 4.93
C LYS A 75 -1.64 -13.29 5.28
N LEU A 76 -1.29 -13.64 6.51
CA LEU A 76 0.09 -13.86 6.93
C LEU A 76 0.75 -14.99 6.16
N TYR A 77 0.08 -16.15 6.03
CA TYR A 77 0.58 -17.28 5.23
C TYR A 77 0.81 -16.87 3.76
N GLU A 78 -0.17 -16.22 3.13
CA GLU A 78 -0.06 -15.80 1.73
C GLU A 78 1.05 -14.76 1.56
N GLY A 79 1.16 -13.80 2.48
CA GLY A 79 2.21 -12.80 2.46
C GLY A 79 3.60 -13.40 2.66
N LEU A 80 3.76 -14.35 3.58
CA LEU A 80 5.05 -15.02 3.81
C LEU A 80 5.46 -15.89 2.63
N THR A 81 4.52 -16.66 2.06
CA THR A 81 4.84 -17.70 1.07
C THR A 81 4.72 -17.26 -0.39
N GLY A 82 4.05 -16.14 -0.66
CA GLY A 82 3.60 -15.75 -2.00
C GLY A 82 2.56 -16.69 -2.61
N LYS A 83 2.10 -17.72 -1.87
CA LYS A 83 1.15 -18.72 -2.36
C LYS A 83 -0.25 -18.38 -1.89
N LYS A 84 -1.23 -18.46 -2.80
CA LYS A 84 -2.64 -18.34 -2.45
C LYS A 84 -3.14 -19.60 -1.75
N ALA A 85 -3.78 -19.40 -0.60
CA ALA A 85 -4.35 -20.49 0.16
C ALA A 85 -5.64 -20.99 -0.52
N SER A 86 -5.82 -22.30 -0.54
CA SER A 86 -7.03 -22.97 -1.04
C SER A 86 -7.61 -23.89 0.03
N TYR A 87 -8.86 -24.32 -0.15
CA TYR A 87 -9.53 -25.27 0.72
C TYR A 87 -10.24 -26.33 -0.12
N THR A 88 -10.38 -27.54 0.43
CA THR A 88 -10.94 -28.70 -0.29
C THR A 88 -12.34 -29.07 0.19
N ASN A 89 -12.60 -28.99 1.49
CA ASN A 89 -13.88 -29.33 2.10
C ASN A 89 -14.26 -28.36 3.22
N ASN A 90 -15.53 -28.42 3.64
CA ASN A 90 -16.00 -27.74 4.84
C ASN A 90 -16.54 -28.78 5.84
N PRO A 91 -15.83 -29.06 6.95
CA PRO A 91 -16.34 -29.94 7.99
C PRO A 91 -17.29 -29.23 8.97
N PHE A 92 -17.37 -27.90 8.92
CA PHE A 92 -18.07 -27.08 9.89
C PHE A 92 -19.48 -26.73 9.45
N VAL A 93 -20.43 -26.85 10.38
CA VAL A 93 -21.83 -26.49 10.15
C VAL A 93 -22.12 -25.02 10.46
N ASP A 94 -21.27 -24.38 11.25
CA ASP A 94 -21.46 -23.06 11.84
C ASP A 94 -20.65 -21.93 11.16
N THR A 95 -19.89 -22.23 10.10
CA THR A 95 -19.24 -21.21 9.27
C THR A 95 -19.19 -21.63 7.80
N ARG A 96 -19.32 -20.64 6.91
CA ARG A 96 -19.09 -20.75 5.47
C ARG A 96 -17.97 -19.81 5.01
N ASN A 97 -17.26 -19.19 5.95
CA ASN A 97 -16.20 -18.24 5.63
C ASN A 97 -15.01 -18.99 5.00
N THR A 98 -14.71 -18.68 3.74
CA THR A 98 -13.66 -19.36 2.98
C THR A 98 -12.28 -19.21 3.59
N GLU A 99 -12.01 -18.12 4.30
CA GLU A 99 -10.73 -17.90 4.96
C GLU A 99 -10.55 -18.82 6.18
N VAL A 100 -11.63 -19.12 6.90
CA VAL A 100 -11.61 -20.15 7.94
C VAL A 100 -11.33 -21.53 7.35
N LEU A 101 -11.94 -21.85 6.21
CA LEU A 101 -11.74 -23.14 5.54
C LEU A 101 -10.33 -23.30 4.98
N LYS A 102 -9.74 -22.22 4.45
CA LYS A 102 -8.34 -22.16 4.04
C LYS A 102 -7.42 -22.36 5.24
N ALA A 103 -7.65 -21.62 6.33
CA ALA A 103 -6.87 -21.78 7.57
C ALA A 103 -6.95 -23.21 8.11
N TYR A 104 -8.13 -23.84 8.04
CA TYR A 104 -8.33 -25.22 8.47
C TYR A 104 -7.59 -26.21 7.54
N SER A 105 -7.71 -26.04 6.22
CA SER A 105 -7.04 -26.91 5.23
C SER A 105 -5.52 -26.81 5.31
N LEU A 106 -4.99 -25.65 5.68
CA LEU A 106 -3.58 -25.44 5.96
C LEU A 106 -3.14 -26.00 7.33
N GLY A 107 -4.06 -26.39 8.22
CA GLY A 107 -3.74 -26.81 9.58
C GLY A 107 -3.39 -25.65 10.53
N ILE A 108 -3.66 -24.41 10.15
CA ILE A 108 -3.49 -23.22 11.01
C ILE A 108 -4.49 -23.25 12.17
N VAL A 109 -5.73 -23.67 11.89
CA VAL A 109 -6.80 -23.79 12.88
C VAL A 109 -7.40 -25.18 12.92
N ASN A 110 -8.00 -25.51 14.07
CA ASN A 110 -8.86 -26.67 14.24
C ASN A 110 -10.26 -26.22 14.69
N GLY A 111 -11.26 -27.09 14.50
CA GLY A 111 -12.57 -26.93 15.13
C GLY A 111 -12.50 -27.02 16.65
N LYS A 112 -13.47 -26.42 17.33
CA LYS A 112 -13.72 -26.66 18.76
C LYS A 112 -14.37 -28.04 18.98
N SER A 113 -15.06 -28.55 17.95
CA SER A 113 -15.51 -29.94 17.84
C SER A 113 -15.23 -30.45 16.42
N LYS A 114 -15.67 -31.68 16.11
CA LYS A 114 -15.55 -32.25 14.74
C LYS A 114 -16.32 -31.45 13.70
N THR A 115 -17.41 -30.79 14.10
CA THR A 115 -18.36 -30.14 13.19
C THR A 115 -18.58 -28.66 13.49
N GLU A 116 -17.94 -28.11 14.52
CA GLU A 116 -18.11 -26.70 14.91
C GLU A 116 -16.77 -25.97 15.04
N PHE A 117 -16.70 -24.79 14.43
CA PHE A 117 -15.54 -23.91 14.50
C PHE A 117 -15.65 -22.85 15.61
N LYS A 118 -16.88 -22.41 15.90
CA LYS A 118 -17.26 -21.29 16.77
C LYS A 118 -16.66 -19.95 16.29
N PRO A 119 -17.06 -19.45 15.11
CA PRO A 119 -16.41 -18.30 14.46
C PRO A 119 -16.45 -16.99 15.27
N LEU A 120 -17.46 -16.81 16.13
CA LEU A 120 -17.68 -15.58 16.90
C LEU A 120 -17.05 -15.59 18.30
N ASP A 121 -16.48 -16.73 18.73
CA ASP A 121 -15.77 -16.80 20.01
C ASP A 121 -14.58 -15.86 19.99
N ARG A 122 -14.35 -15.18 21.12
CA ARG A 122 -13.16 -14.38 21.34
C ARG A 122 -11.98 -15.30 21.63
N ILE A 123 -10.82 -14.92 21.12
CA ILE A 123 -9.61 -15.74 21.27
C ILE A 123 -8.64 -15.13 22.26
N THR A 124 -8.07 -16.04 23.02
CA THR A 124 -7.09 -15.75 24.05
C THR A 124 -5.69 -15.58 23.46
N ARG A 125 -4.80 -14.97 24.24
CA ARG A 125 -3.38 -14.81 23.88
C ARG A 125 -2.69 -16.14 23.59
N GLN A 126 -3.03 -17.20 24.31
CA GLN A 126 -2.50 -18.54 24.04
C GLN A 126 -3.03 -19.16 22.75
N GLU A 127 -4.29 -18.92 22.38
CA GLU A 127 -4.87 -19.40 21.11
C GLU A 127 -4.24 -18.67 19.92
N ILE A 128 -4.07 -17.34 20.01
CA ILE A 128 -3.36 -16.56 18.98
C ILE A 128 -1.93 -17.06 18.80
N SER A 129 -1.22 -17.32 19.90
CA SER A 129 0.16 -17.81 19.86
C SER A 129 0.26 -19.14 19.12
N VAL A 130 -0.67 -20.06 19.37
CA VAL A 130 -0.73 -21.35 18.65
C VAL A 130 -1.05 -21.15 17.17
N MET A 131 -1.98 -20.27 16.82
CA MET A 131 -2.32 -19.99 15.43
C MET A 131 -1.15 -19.35 14.66
N LEU A 132 -0.41 -18.42 15.26
CA LEU A 132 0.79 -17.82 14.66
C LEU A 132 1.91 -18.85 14.50
N TYR A 133 2.16 -19.66 15.54
CA TYR A 133 3.16 -20.73 15.48
C TYR A 133 2.85 -21.75 14.38
N ARG A 134 1.59 -22.17 14.25
CA ARG A 134 1.14 -23.05 13.16
C ARG A 134 1.27 -22.40 11.79
N THR A 135 0.90 -21.12 11.68
CA THR A 135 1.07 -20.36 10.43
C THR A 135 2.54 -20.38 9.98
N LEU A 136 3.48 -20.13 10.89
CA LEU A 136 4.91 -20.21 10.59
C LEU A 136 5.35 -21.63 10.22
N ASN A 137 4.88 -22.66 10.93
CA ASN A 137 5.21 -24.06 10.64
C ASN A 137 4.84 -24.48 9.21
N VAL A 138 3.75 -23.95 8.67
CA VAL A 138 3.29 -24.28 7.31
C VAL A 138 3.82 -23.32 6.26
N SER A 139 4.37 -22.17 6.69
CA SER A 139 4.98 -21.19 5.80
C SER A 139 6.47 -21.41 5.60
N ILE A 140 7.18 -22.03 6.55
CA ILE A 140 8.66 -22.06 6.59
C ILE A 140 9.17 -23.49 6.81
N SER A 141 9.78 -24.08 5.78
CA SER A 141 10.24 -25.48 5.81
C SER A 141 11.27 -25.78 6.90
N ASN A 142 12.14 -24.81 7.23
CA ASN A 142 13.20 -24.95 8.23
C ASN A 142 13.04 -23.95 9.37
N LEU A 143 11.81 -23.77 9.87
CA LEU A 143 11.54 -22.87 10.99
C LEU A 143 12.43 -23.25 12.19
N ASN A 144 13.25 -22.31 12.67
CA ASN A 144 13.98 -22.51 13.92
C ASN A 144 13.01 -22.48 15.10
N LYS A 145 12.75 -23.66 15.68
CA LYS A 145 11.82 -23.88 16.80
C LYS A 145 12.49 -23.82 18.17
N ASP A 146 13.70 -23.32 18.25
CA ASP A 146 14.41 -23.24 19.52
C ASP A 146 13.64 -22.36 20.52
N ILE A 147 13.15 -22.98 21.60
CA ILE A 147 12.44 -22.34 22.71
C ILE A 147 13.28 -22.27 24.00
N SER A 148 14.58 -22.55 23.91
CA SER A 148 15.50 -22.44 25.05
C SER A 148 15.63 -20.99 25.56
N GLY A 149 15.92 -20.82 26.84
CA GLY A 149 16.07 -19.52 27.48
C GLY A 149 14.98 -19.22 28.50
N THR A 150 15.09 -18.05 29.13
CA THR A 150 14.23 -17.67 30.25
C THR A 150 12.82 -17.36 29.77
N PHE A 151 11.82 -17.97 30.43
CA PHE A 151 10.41 -17.66 30.27
C PHE A 151 9.87 -17.13 31.62
N PRO A 152 10.06 -15.83 31.91
CA PRO A 152 10.05 -15.28 33.28
C PRO A 152 8.65 -14.96 33.80
N PHE A 153 7.64 -15.75 33.42
CA PHE A 153 6.24 -15.47 33.74
C PHE A 153 5.77 -16.27 34.94
N LYS A 154 5.25 -15.57 35.95
CA LYS A 154 4.72 -16.18 37.18
C LYS A 154 3.44 -16.95 36.91
N ASP A 155 2.66 -16.51 35.93
CA ASP A 155 1.39 -17.10 35.51
C ASP A 155 1.56 -18.19 34.42
N GLN A 156 2.79 -18.66 34.17
CA GLN A 156 3.03 -19.71 33.17
C GLN A 156 2.30 -21.02 33.45
N SER A 157 1.97 -21.32 34.72
CA SER A 157 1.16 -22.48 35.11
C SER A 157 -0.28 -22.42 34.62
N SER A 158 -0.78 -21.23 34.25
CA SER A 158 -2.11 -21.04 33.64
C SER A 158 -2.12 -21.31 32.13
N ILE A 159 -0.94 -21.49 31.51
CA ILE A 159 -0.83 -21.84 30.09
C ILE A 159 -1.25 -23.29 29.93
N SER A 160 -2.20 -23.53 29.03
CA SER A 160 -2.59 -24.90 28.70
C SER A 160 -1.43 -25.65 28.05
N SER A 161 -1.29 -26.95 28.35
CA SER A 161 -0.17 -27.78 27.86
C SER A 161 -0.01 -27.72 26.33
N TRP A 162 -1.11 -27.69 25.59
CA TRP A 162 -1.14 -27.58 24.13
C TRP A 162 -0.66 -26.23 23.57
N ALA A 163 -0.58 -25.19 24.41
CA ALA A 163 -0.14 -23.85 24.02
C ALA A 163 1.27 -23.50 24.53
N MET A 164 1.82 -24.26 25.47
CA MET A 164 3.08 -23.95 26.15
C MET A 164 4.24 -23.72 25.18
N GLU A 165 4.40 -24.61 24.19
CA GLU A 165 5.45 -24.49 23.18
C GLU A 165 5.30 -23.20 22.36
N ALA A 166 4.10 -22.95 21.83
CA ALA A 166 3.82 -21.77 21.02
C ALA A 166 4.00 -20.47 21.81
N MET A 167 3.57 -20.43 23.08
CA MET A 167 3.75 -19.28 23.97
C MET A 167 5.23 -18.96 24.20
N LYS A 168 6.05 -19.98 24.48
CA LYS A 168 7.51 -19.81 24.61
C LYS A 168 8.12 -19.34 23.29
N PHE A 169 7.69 -19.90 22.18
CA PHE A 169 8.17 -19.55 20.85
C PHE A 169 7.88 -18.08 20.50
N VAL A 170 6.64 -17.62 20.62
CA VAL A 170 6.27 -16.24 20.26
C VAL A 170 6.92 -15.22 21.18
N TYR A 171 7.16 -15.57 22.44
CA TYR A 171 7.88 -14.72 23.39
C TYR A 171 9.36 -14.60 23.03
N LYS A 172 10.05 -15.73 22.85
CA LYS A 172 11.48 -15.75 22.50
C LYS A 172 11.76 -15.01 21.20
N ASN A 173 10.89 -15.18 20.20
CA ASN A 173 11.02 -14.52 18.91
C ASN A 173 10.46 -13.08 18.90
N LYS A 174 10.14 -12.51 20.07
CA LYS A 174 9.65 -11.12 20.24
C LYS A 174 8.41 -10.79 19.40
N ILE A 175 7.62 -11.81 19.05
CA ILE A 175 6.33 -11.63 18.38
C ILE A 175 5.34 -11.10 19.41
N MET A 176 5.23 -11.79 20.55
CA MET A 176 4.35 -11.42 21.66
C MET A 176 5.16 -11.19 22.93
N ASN A 177 5.04 -10.00 23.51
CA ASN A 177 5.63 -9.68 24.81
C ASN A 177 4.65 -10.01 25.95
N GLY A 178 5.19 -10.10 27.17
CA GLY A 178 4.39 -10.08 28.39
C GLY A 178 3.54 -8.81 28.50
N VAL A 179 2.43 -8.91 29.22
CA VAL A 179 1.63 -7.73 29.58
C VAL A 179 2.36 -6.89 30.63
N THR A 180 3.13 -7.55 31.50
CA THR A 180 4.13 -6.94 32.38
C THR A 180 5.45 -7.69 32.24
N SER A 181 6.48 -7.28 32.99
CA SER A 181 7.75 -8.00 33.05
C SER A 181 7.63 -9.41 33.66
N THR A 182 6.52 -9.72 34.34
CA THR A 182 6.33 -11.03 35.03
C THR A 182 4.99 -11.70 34.77
N GLU A 183 4.12 -11.11 33.95
CA GLU A 183 2.82 -11.68 33.56
C GLU A 183 2.65 -11.75 32.04
N ILE A 184 2.22 -12.89 31.51
CA ILE A 184 1.91 -13.06 30.09
C ILE A 184 0.41 -13.15 29.78
N ARG A 185 -0.41 -13.41 30.80
CA ARG A 185 -1.88 -13.48 30.80
C ARG A 185 -2.43 -14.37 29.69
N PRO A 186 -2.13 -15.69 29.71
CA PRO A 186 -2.40 -16.57 28.59
C PRO A 186 -3.89 -16.71 28.25
N LEU A 187 -4.77 -16.58 29.24
CA LEU A 187 -6.22 -16.75 29.12
C LEU A 187 -6.96 -15.44 28.82
N GLU A 188 -6.27 -14.30 28.79
CA GLU A 188 -6.89 -13.02 28.45
C GLU A 188 -7.17 -12.94 26.95
N ASN A 189 -8.31 -12.37 26.57
CA ASN A 189 -8.63 -12.12 25.18
C ASN A 189 -7.67 -11.08 24.57
N THR A 190 -7.53 -11.13 23.24
CA THR A 190 -6.69 -10.19 22.52
C THR A 190 -7.56 -9.22 21.72
N SER A 191 -7.31 -7.93 21.88
CA SER A 191 -7.97 -6.89 21.07
C SER A 191 -7.59 -7.00 19.59
N ARG A 192 -8.44 -6.52 18.70
CA ARG A 192 -8.17 -6.47 17.25
C ARG A 192 -6.87 -5.74 16.92
N GLU A 193 -6.58 -4.61 17.55
CA GLU A 193 -5.32 -3.90 17.32
C GLU A 193 -4.11 -4.73 17.72
N GLN A 194 -4.13 -5.38 18.88
CA GLN A 194 -3.04 -6.26 19.29
C GLN A 194 -2.88 -7.41 18.31
N ALA A 195 -3.97 -8.05 17.90
CA ALA A 195 -3.94 -9.20 17.00
C ALA A 195 -3.35 -8.86 15.62
N VAL A 196 -3.76 -7.73 15.03
CA VAL A 196 -3.21 -7.23 13.76
C VAL A 196 -1.71 -6.96 13.89
N ILE A 197 -1.28 -6.36 15.01
CA ILE A 197 0.12 -6.01 15.24
C ILE A 197 0.97 -7.27 15.44
N LEU A 198 0.44 -8.30 16.11
CA LEU A 198 1.12 -9.59 16.23
C LEU A 198 1.34 -10.24 14.86
N VAL A 199 0.34 -10.18 13.96
CA VAL A 199 0.48 -10.66 12.58
C VAL A 199 1.55 -9.88 11.83
N LYS A 200 1.53 -8.55 11.90
CA LYS A 200 2.53 -7.66 11.27
C LYS A 200 3.94 -7.95 11.76
N ARG A 201 4.15 -8.03 13.07
CA ARG A 201 5.46 -8.40 13.66
C ARG A 201 5.92 -9.78 13.21
N THR A 202 5.00 -10.75 13.16
CA THR A 202 5.33 -12.09 12.66
C THR A 202 5.79 -12.03 11.20
N TYR A 203 5.09 -11.28 10.35
CA TYR A 203 5.50 -11.11 8.96
C TYR A 203 6.90 -10.49 8.84
N GLU A 204 7.15 -9.39 9.55
CA GLU A 204 8.43 -8.68 9.49
C GLU A 204 9.61 -9.54 9.93
N ASN A 205 9.43 -10.34 10.98
CA ASN A 205 10.48 -11.21 11.51
C ASN A 205 10.84 -12.37 10.58
N TYR A 206 9.92 -12.79 9.70
CA TYR A 206 10.06 -14.04 8.94
C TYR A 206 9.96 -13.93 7.42
N LYS A 207 9.57 -12.77 6.87
CA LYS A 207 9.47 -12.55 5.41
C LYS A 207 10.75 -12.91 4.64
N ALA A 208 11.93 -12.71 5.26
CA ALA A 208 13.23 -13.03 4.66
C ALA A 208 13.61 -14.53 4.72
N GLN A 209 12.87 -15.35 5.48
CA GLN A 209 13.17 -16.79 5.64
C GLN A 209 12.37 -17.68 4.70
N VAL A 210 11.27 -17.16 4.13
CA VAL A 210 10.44 -17.87 3.14
C VAL A 210 10.86 -17.53 1.71
N THR A 211 11.63 -16.45 1.54
CA THR A 211 12.42 -16.16 0.34
C THR A 211 13.60 -17.12 0.22
N SER A 212 13.32 -18.41 -0.02
CA SER A 212 14.21 -19.32 -0.75
C SER A 212 13.82 -19.41 -2.22
N LEU A 213 13.07 -18.43 -2.72
CA LEU A 213 13.35 -17.88 -4.03
C LEU A 213 14.64 -17.05 -3.87
N PRO A 214 15.56 -17.02 -4.85
CA PRO A 214 16.74 -16.19 -4.76
C PRO A 214 16.30 -14.79 -4.34
N PRO A 215 17.10 -14.04 -3.56
CA PRO A 215 16.82 -12.64 -3.35
C PRO A 215 16.49 -12.09 -4.74
N VAL A 216 15.27 -11.59 -4.92
CA VAL A 216 15.12 -10.42 -5.78
C VAL A 216 16.22 -9.54 -5.25
N LEU A 217 17.30 -9.39 -6.02
CA LEU A 217 18.46 -8.59 -5.67
C LEU A 217 17.94 -7.16 -5.62
N GLY A 218 17.16 -6.86 -4.58
CA GLY A 218 16.65 -5.57 -4.26
C GLY A 218 17.88 -4.72 -4.22
N VAL A 219 17.90 -3.72 -5.08
CA VAL A 219 18.83 -2.61 -4.94
C VAL A 219 18.82 -2.27 -3.46
N LYS A 220 19.93 -2.49 -2.76
CA LYS A 220 20.01 -2.13 -1.34
C LYS A 220 19.57 -0.69 -1.26
N ASP A 221 18.50 -0.44 -0.48
CA ASP A 221 17.99 0.91 -0.33
C ASP A 221 19.14 1.77 0.21
N GLU A 222 19.51 2.78 -0.57
CA GLU A 222 20.55 3.71 -0.19
C GLU A 222 19.98 4.60 0.93
N ILE A 223 20.73 4.78 2.00
CA ILE A 223 20.31 5.53 3.18
C ILE A 223 21.17 6.79 3.31
N CYS A 224 20.57 7.94 3.65
CA CYS A 224 21.36 9.13 3.99
C CYS A 224 22.24 8.84 5.22
N SER A 225 23.57 8.90 5.07
CA SER A 225 24.52 8.69 6.17
C SER A 225 24.30 9.68 7.32
N ASP A 226 24.03 10.95 6.98
CA ASP A 226 23.97 12.06 7.94
C ASP A 226 22.52 12.37 8.38
N GLY A 227 21.59 11.47 8.07
CA GLY A 227 20.18 11.59 8.41
C GLY A 227 19.37 12.63 7.62
N THR A 228 19.98 13.48 6.80
CA THR A 228 19.25 14.36 5.86
C THR A 228 20.06 14.53 4.59
N CYS A 229 19.51 14.19 3.42
CA CYS A 229 20.22 14.37 2.16
C CYS A 229 19.32 14.85 1.02
N ILE A 230 19.87 15.75 0.21
CA ILE A 230 19.34 16.18 -1.09
C ILE A 230 20.52 16.06 -2.05
N ASP A 231 20.48 15.06 -2.93
CA ASP A 231 21.46 14.80 -3.97
C ASP A 231 20.92 15.27 -5.33
N ILE A 232 21.59 16.28 -5.88
CA ILE A 232 21.29 16.91 -7.17
C ILE A 232 22.23 16.44 -8.30
N GLY A 233 23.07 15.43 -8.06
CA GLY A 233 24.07 14.95 -9.02
C GLY A 233 23.46 14.46 -10.35
N ASP A 234 22.26 13.86 -10.27
CA ASP A 234 21.51 13.38 -11.44
C ASP A 234 20.58 14.45 -12.06
N ALA A 235 20.51 15.66 -11.50
CA ALA A 235 19.54 16.67 -11.90
C ALA A 235 19.79 17.19 -13.33
N LYS A 236 21.05 17.46 -13.70
CA LYS A 236 21.40 18.04 -15.01
C LYS A 236 21.41 17.02 -16.15
N THR A 237 21.48 15.73 -15.84
CA THR A 237 21.59 14.66 -16.85
C THR A 237 20.30 13.85 -16.98
N LYS A 238 19.60 13.66 -15.87
CA LYS A 238 18.38 12.84 -15.80
C LYS A 238 17.15 13.63 -15.35
N GLY A 239 17.30 14.88 -14.91
CA GLY A 239 16.21 15.65 -14.31
C GLY A 239 15.64 14.96 -13.08
N LEU A 240 16.52 14.37 -12.27
CA LEU A 240 16.18 13.62 -11.07
C LEU A 240 16.91 14.24 -9.87
N VAL A 241 16.19 14.49 -8.79
CA VAL A 241 16.78 14.76 -7.48
C VAL A 241 16.52 13.56 -6.58
N LYS A 242 17.51 13.16 -5.79
CA LYS A 242 17.38 12.09 -4.80
C LYS A 242 17.33 12.70 -3.41
N VAL A 243 16.35 12.31 -2.62
CA VAL A 243 16.14 12.90 -1.30
C VAL A 243 15.87 11.81 -0.28
N GLY A 244 16.43 11.94 0.91
CA GLY A 244 16.11 11.10 2.04
C GLY A 244 16.18 11.89 3.35
N GLN A 245 15.41 11.44 4.33
CA GLN A 245 15.33 12.06 5.64
C GLN A 245 15.13 10.99 6.71
N LYS A 246 16.03 10.97 7.68
CA LYS A 246 15.92 10.15 8.89
C LYS A 246 15.33 11.01 10.00
N GLY A 247 14.37 10.46 10.73
CA GLY A 247 13.71 11.11 11.86
C GLY A 247 13.01 10.09 12.74
N LEU A 248 12.11 10.55 13.60
CA LEU A 248 11.24 9.64 14.35
C LEU A 248 10.17 9.08 13.40
N SER A 249 9.68 7.87 13.67
CA SER A 249 8.60 7.25 12.86
C SER A 249 7.28 8.04 12.92
N THR A 250 7.12 8.92 13.90
CA THR A 250 5.99 9.85 14.03
C THR A 250 6.18 11.16 13.28
N ASP A 251 7.40 11.47 12.84
CA ASP A 251 7.68 12.70 12.09
C ASP A 251 7.07 12.61 10.69
N LYS A 252 6.43 13.70 10.25
CA LYS A 252 5.92 13.83 8.89
C LYS A 252 6.81 14.79 8.11
N PHE A 253 7.43 14.30 7.05
CA PHE A 253 8.22 15.11 6.14
C PHE A 253 7.55 15.23 4.77
N LYS A 254 7.89 16.31 4.05
CA LYS A 254 7.53 16.51 2.65
C LYS A 254 8.74 17.02 1.88
N VAL A 255 8.82 16.65 0.61
CA VAL A 255 9.66 17.33 -0.38
C VAL A 255 8.79 18.34 -1.11
N MET A 256 9.24 19.58 -1.19
CA MET A 256 8.67 20.60 -2.08
C MET A 256 9.66 20.89 -3.19
N ILE A 257 9.22 20.74 -4.43
CA ILE A 257 9.99 21.11 -5.63
C ILE A 257 9.31 22.33 -6.25
N THR A 258 10.05 23.42 -6.40
CA THR A 258 9.55 24.71 -6.88
C THR A 258 10.28 25.14 -8.15
N LYS A 259 9.54 25.64 -9.14
CA LYS A 259 10.06 26.35 -10.32
C LYS A 259 9.17 27.54 -10.64
N GLY A 260 9.70 28.76 -10.50
CA GLY A 260 8.90 29.98 -10.59
C GLY A 260 7.75 29.96 -9.55
N THR A 261 6.51 30.07 -10.02
CA THR A 261 5.31 29.99 -9.16
C THR A 261 4.77 28.57 -8.97
N SER A 262 5.23 27.61 -9.79
CA SER A 262 4.77 26.22 -9.75
C SER A 262 5.44 25.44 -8.63
N LYS A 263 4.66 24.62 -7.92
CA LYS A 263 5.11 23.80 -6.79
C LYS A 263 4.54 22.40 -6.86
N TYR A 264 5.39 21.42 -6.61
CA TYR A 264 5.00 20.03 -6.35
C TYR A 264 5.34 19.67 -4.91
N TYR A 265 4.43 18.96 -4.26
CA TYR A 265 4.62 18.45 -2.90
C TYR A 265 4.56 16.93 -2.93
N TYR A 266 5.53 16.30 -2.29
CA TYR A 266 5.62 14.86 -2.16
C TYR A 266 5.72 14.49 -0.69
N PRO A 267 5.04 13.43 -0.22
CA PRO A 267 5.32 12.87 1.09
C PRO A 267 6.77 12.36 1.14
N LEU A 268 7.40 12.38 2.30
CA LEU A 268 8.73 11.79 2.50
C LEU A 268 8.73 10.99 3.80
N THR A 269 9.14 9.73 3.72
CA THR A 269 9.29 8.85 4.89
C THR A 269 10.47 9.30 5.75
N SER A 270 10.38 9.07 7.06
CA SER A 270 11.43 9.40 8.03
C SER A 270 12.44 8.27 8.27
N ASP A 271 12.46 7.27 7.38
CA ASP A 271 13.32 6.07 7.47
C ASP A 271 14.75 6.31 6.97
N GLY A 272 15.02 7.46 6.35
CA GLY A 272 16.31 7.81 5.77
C GLY A 272 16.56 7.20 4.40
N VAL A 273 15.60 6.45 3.84
CA VAL A 273 15.72 5.86 2.50
C VAL A 273 15.75 6.96 1.46
N ILE A 274 16.73 6.89 0.56
CA ILE A 274 16.89 7.80 -0.55
C ILE A 274 15.92 7.38 -1.66
N VAL A 275 15.05 8.30 -2.05
CA VAL A 275 14.08 8.11 -3.14
C VAL A 275 14.20 9.24 -4.16
N GLY A 276 13.93 8.92 -5.42
CA GLY A 276 14.00 9.87 -6.53
C GLY A 276 12.73 10.71 -6.69
N PHE A 277 12.89 11.96 -7.08
CA PHE A 277 11.82 12.88 -7.45
C PHE A 277 12.13 13.55 -8.80
N PRO A 278 11.18 13.59 -9.74
CA PRO A 278 11.42 14.17 -11.05
C PRO A 278 11.46 15.71 -10.98
N LEU A 279 12.22 16.32 -11.88
CA LEU A 279 12.23 17.76 -12.16
C LEU A 279 11.44 18.03 -13.45
N GLN A 280 10.13 17.74 -13.41
CA GLN A 280 9.29 17.63 -14.60
C GLN A 280 8.74 18.96 -15.13
N MET A 281 8.99 20.09 -14.46
CA MET A 281 8.46 21.42 -14.82
C MET A 281 9.29 22.11 -15.94
N GLY A 282 10.08 21.36 -16.71
CA GLY A 282 10.93 21.84 -17.81
C GLY A 282 12.25 22.49 -17.37
N ASN A 283 13.04 22.99 -18.32
CA ASN A 283 14.35 23.60 -18.06
C ASN A 283 14.23 24.93 -17.28
N GLY A 284 15.27 25.24 -16.49
CA GLY A 284 15.35 26.44 -15.67
C GLY A 284 15.78 26.15 -14.22
N ASP A 285 15.55 27.13 -13.35
CA ASP A 285 15.93 27.07 -11.94
C ASP A 285 14.88 26.34 -11.09
N TYR A 286 15.38 25.41 -10.28
CA TYR A 286 14.61 24.67 -9.29
C TYR A 286 15.11 24.94 -7.89
N SER A 287 14.18 24.95 -6.94
CA SER A 287 14.46 24.86 -5.51
C SER A 287 13.81 23.59 -4.95
N ILE A 288 14.59 22.79 -4.23
CA ILE A 288 14.18 21.52 -3.63
C ILE A 288 14.30 21.64 -2.13
N SER A 289 13.20 21.52 -1.41
CA SER A 289 13.13 21.70 0.04
C SER A 289 12.60 20.46 0.73
N ILE A 290 13.31 19.96 1.74
CA ILE A 290 12.77 19.05 2.75
C ILE A 290 12.10 19.91 3.82
N MET A 291 10.87 19.55 4.20
CA MET A 291 10.11 20.26 5.22
C MET A 291 9.56 19.29 6.25
N LYS A 292 9.62 19.66 7.54
CA LYS A 292 9.07 18.89 8.66
C LYS A 292 7.75 19.51 9.12
N ASN A 293 6.74 18.68 9.36
CA ASN A 293 5.50 19.14 9.96
C ASN A 293 5.74 19.61 11.40
N VAL A 294 5.21 20.78 11.75
CA VAL A 294 5.34 21.40 13.09
C VAL A 294 3.98 21.60 13.77
N GLY A 295 2.98 20.83 13.35
CA GLY A 295 1.60 20.91 13.84
C GLY A 295 0.63 21.35 12.74
N ASP A 296 -0.56 20.73 12.75
CA ASP A 296 -1.62 20.92 11.75
C ASP A 296 -1.07 20.78 10.31
N ASN A 297 -1.34 21.76 9.45
CA ASN A 297 -0.83 21.83 8.09
C ASN A 297 0.40 22.74 7.96
N ARG A 298 1.08 23.08 9.07
CA ARG A 298 2.27 23.94 9.05
C ARG A 298 3.53 23.10 8.91
N TYR A 299 4.43 23.56 8.05
CA TYR A 299 5.69 22.92 7.75
C TYR A 299 6.83 23.92 7.88
N ALA A 300 7.91 23.50 8.55
CA ALA A 300 9.15 24.26 8.65
C ALA A 300 10.21 23.66 7.70
N TYR A 301 11.00 24.52 7.07
CA TYR A 301 12.12 24.09 6.23
C TYR A 301 13.18 23.40 7.07
N VAL A 302 13.66 22.25 6.59
CA VAL A 302 14.76 21.48 7.19
C VAL A 302 16.04 21.71 6.39
N LYS A 303 15.97 21.52 5.07
CA LYS A 303 17.08 21.71 4.14
C LYS A 303 16.54 22.14 2.79
N THR A 304 17.26 23.02 2.10
CA THR A 304 16.94 23.45 0.74
C THR A 304 18.19 23.44 -0.12
N GLU A 305 18.08 22.88 -1.33
CA GLU A 305 19.08 22.98 -2.38
C GLU A 305 18.48 23.65 -3.62
N SER A 306 19.32 24.22 -4.47
CA SER A 306 18.89 24.79 -5.75
C SER A 306 19.72 24.25 -6.90
N VAL A 307 19.08 24.07 -8.05
CA VAL A 307 19.76 23.58 -9.25
C VAL A 307 19.13 24.18 -10.51
N ASN A 308 19.97 24.66 -11.42
CA ASN A 308 19.56 24.99 -12.78
C ASN A 308 19.74 23.76 -13.67
N ILE A 309 18.69 23.39 -14.42
CA ILE A 309 18.74 22.28 -15.38
C ILE A 309 18.49 22.78 -16.80
N ASN A 310 19.23 22.21 -17.74
CA ASN A 310 19.05 22.41 -19.17
C ASN A 310 19.18 21.07 -19.90
N LEU A 311 18.11 20.27 -19.85
CA LEU A 311 18.06 18.94 -20.46
C LEU A 311 17.86 19.08 -21.97
N SER A 312 18.69 18.39 -22.75
CA SER A 312 18.54 18.31 -24.22
C SER A 312 17.32 17.49 -24.64
N ASN A 313 17.01 16.43 -23.89
CA ASN A 313 15.79 15.65 -24.04
C ASN A 313 14.93 15.78 -22.77
N PRO A 314 13.82 16.54 -22.80
CA PRO A 314 12.96 16.73 -21.63
C PRO A 314 12.26 15.44 -21.19
N ASN A 315 12.14 14.42 -22.05
CA ASN A 315 11.45 13.17 -21.70
C ASN A 315 12.28 12.27 -20.77
N VAL A 316 13.57 12.56 -20.56
CA VAL A 316 14.43 11.77 -19.66
C VAL A 316 13.89 11.74 -18.22
N VAL A 317 13.17 12.79 -17.81
CA VAL A 317 12.55 12.85 -16.46
C VAL A 317 11.56 11.72 -16.23
N TYR A 318 10.89 11.27 -17.30
CA TYR A 318 9.88 10.21 -17.31
C TYR A 318 10.46 8.81 -17.55
N LEU A 319 11.78 8.66 -17.44
CA LEU A 319 12.46 7.36 -17.44
C LEU A 319 12.92 6.97 -16.03
N ASN A 320 13.09 7.93 -15.14
CA ASN A 320 13.69 7.67 -13.84
C ASN A 320 12.82 6.80 -12.93
N SER A 321 13.50 6.04 -12.08
CA SER A 321 12.91 5.45 -10.89
C SER A 321 12.66 6.56 -9.87
N ILE A 322 11.40 6.78 -9.52
CA ILE A 322 10.96 7.83 -8.62
C ILE A 322 10.08 7.23 -7.53
N GLN A 323 9.81 7.99 -6.47
CA GLN A 323 9.04 7.54 -5.32
C GLN A 323 7.73 6.81 -5.70
N THR A 324 7.00 7.36 -6.68
CA THR A 324 5.68 6.88 -7.10
C THR A 324 5.75 5.82 -8.21
N ILE A 325 6.94 5.55 -8.75
CA ILE A 325 7.19 4.61 -9.86
C ILE A 325 8.58 3.99 -9.59
N LYS A 326 8.71 3.25 -8.49
CA LYS A 326 9.97 2.63 -8.07
C LYS A 326 10.23 1.41 -8.95
N TRP A 327 11.37 1.43 -9.65
CA TRP A 327 11.88 0.29 -10.41
C TRP A 327 13.40 0.21 -10.33
N GLY A 328 13.94 -0.97 -10.56
CA GLY A 328 15.37 -1.21 -10.73
C GLY A 328 15.59 -2.44 -11.63
N PRO A 329 16.83 -2.75 -12.05
CA PRO A 329 17.11 -3.87 -12.95
C PRO A 329 16.57 -5.22 -12.45
N ASN A 330 16.50 -5.37 -11.12
CA ASN A 330 16.06 -6.60 -10.47
C ASN A 330 14.71 -6.47 -9.78
N SER A 331 13.99 -5.34 -9.85
CA SER A 331 12.67 -5.23 -9.20
C SER A 331 11.69 -6.24 -9.81
N ALA A 332 10.74 -6.73 -9.03
CA ALA A 332 9.80 -7.76 -9.47
C ALA A 332 9.02 -7.32 -10.73
N ALA A 333 8.61 -6.04 -10.78
CA ALA A 333 7.97 -5.45 -11.95
C ALA A 333 8.87 -5.52 -13.21
N THR A 334 10.17 -5.26 -13.07
CA THR A 334 11.14 -5.32 -14.18
C THR A 334 11.32 -6.75 -14.66
N VAL A 335 11.53 -7.69 -13.73
CA VAL A 335 11.69 -9.11 -14.05
C VAL A 335 10.45 -9.65 -14.75
N LYS A 336 9.25 -9.33 -14.23
CA LYS A 336 8.00 -9.76 -14.86
C LYS A 336 7.83 -9.15 -16.24
N ASN A 337 8.20 -7.89 -16.42
CA ASN A 337 8.12 -7.25 -17.72
C ASN A 337 9.04 -7.92 -18.75
N ILE A 338 10.27 -8.27 -18.36
CA ILE A 338 11.21 -9.02 -19.21
C ILE A 338 10.63 -10.41 -19.56
N GLU A 339 10.04 -11.10 -18.59
CA GLU A 339 9.38 -12.40 -18.81
C GLU A 339 8.25 -12.31 -19.83
N LEU A 340 7.35 -11.33 -19.68
CA LEU A 340 6.19 -11.13 -20.56
C LEU A 340 6.61 -10.81 -22.00
N ILE A 341 7.68 -10.06 -22.17
CA ILE A 341 8.17 -9.62 -23.48
C ILE A 341 8.98 -10.70 -24.18
N GLY A 342 9.77 -11.46 -23.41
CA GLY A 342 10.67 -12.47 -23.95
C GLY A 342 11.62 -11.88 -24.99
N ARG A 343 11.45 -12.28 -26.25
CA ARG A 343 12.28 -11.84 -27.39
C ARG A 343 11.55 -10.89 -28.36
N GLU A 344 10.38 -10.38 -27.98
CA GLU A 344 9.63 -9.46 -28.83
C GLU A 344 10.38 -8.13 -29.00
N THR A 345 10.49 -7.65 -30.23
CA THR A 345 11.22 -6.43 -30.58
C THR A 345 10.31 -5.30 -31.02
N ASP A 346 9.08 -5.59 -31.46
CA ASP A 346 8.09 -4.60 -31.84
C ASP A 346 7.60 -3.81 -30.60
N LEU A 347 7.72 -2.48 -30.67
CA LEU A 347 7.36 -1.58 -29.57
C LEU A 347 5.88 -1.71 -29.17
N THR A 348 4.98 -1.80 -30.15
CA THR A 348 3.53 -1.87 -29.90
C THR A 348 3.16 -3.16 -29.21
N LYS A 349 3.70 -4.30 -29.69
CA LYS A 349 3.50 -5.60 -29.04
C LYS A 349 4.08 -5.64 -27.64
N ARG A 350 5.29 -5.12 -27.43
CA ARG A 350 5.91 -4.99 -26.10
C ARG A 350 5.06 -4.17 -25.14
N LEU A 351 4.52 -3.05 -25.59
CA LEU A 351 3.61 -2.22 -24.79
C LEU A 351 2.34 -2.98 -24.42
N ASN A 352 1.74 -3.69 -25.38
CA ASN A 352 0.52 -4.46 -25.20
C ASN A 352 0.70 -5.67 -24.28
N LEU A 353 1.82 -6.39 -24.33
CA LEU A 353 2.05 -7.59 -23.50
C LEU A 353 1.94 -7.30 -22.01
N SER A 354 2.59 -6.24 -21.53
CA SER A 354 2.52 -5.88 -20.11
C SER A 354 1.24 -5.11 -19.77
N TYR A 355 0.69 -4.35 -20.72
CA TYR A 355 -0.61 -3.70 -20.55
C TYR A 355 -1.72 -4.74 -20.35
N ASP A 356 -1.77 -5.76 -21.21
CA ASP A 356 -2.71 -6.87 -21.13
C ASP A 356 -2.54 -7.64 -19.82
N PHE A 357 -1.31 -7.89 -19.40
CA PHE A 357 -1.05 -8.52 -18.11
C PHE A 357 -1.67 -7.70 -16.97
N VAL A 358 -1.41 -6.39 -16.90
CA VAL A 358 -1.95 -5.52 -15.86
C VAL A 358 -3.49 -5.51 -15.90
N VAL A 359 -4.08 -5.27 -17.08
CA VAL A 359 -5.53 -5.19 -17.28
C VAL A 359 -6.26 -6.49 -16.92
N LYS A 360 -5.68 -7.65 -17.28
CA LYS A 360 -6.35 -8.95 -17.12
C LYS A 360 -6.13 -9.58 -15.75
N ASN A 361 -5.05 -9.23 -15.05
CA ASN A 361 -4.65 -9.92 -13.82
C ASN A 361 -4.76 -9.05 -12.56
N VAL A 362 -4.61 -7.74 -12.66
CA VAL A 362 -4.78 -6.86 -11.48
C VAL A 362 -6.27 -6.61 -11.27
N LYS A 363 -6.72 -6.73 -10.02
CA LYS A 363 -8.12 -6.47 -9.63
C LYS A 363 -8.27 -5.12 -8.95
N TYR A 364 -9.37 -4.42 -9.21
CA TYR A 364 -9.60 -3.12 -8.59
C TYR A 364 -10.00 -3.30 -7.12
N ASP A 365 -9.28 -2.64 -6.24
CA ASP A 365 -9.49 -2.71 -4.79
C ASP A 365 -10.36 -1.55 -4.31
N TYR A 366 -11.69 -1.77 -4.38
CA TYR A 366 -12.70 -0.80 -3.94
C TYR A 366 -12.69 -0.54 -2.43
N GLU A 367 -12.08 -1.42 -1.64
CA GLU A 367 -11.97 -1.22 -0.20
C GLU A 367 -10.74 -0.39 0.12
N LYS A 368 -9.60 -0.68 -0.52
CA LYS A 368 -8.35 0.08 -0.33
C LYS A 368 -8.59 1.58 -0.47
N ILE A 369 -9.26 2.04 -1.53
CA ILE A 369 -9.48 3.48 -1.78
C ILE A 369 -10.21 4.21 -0.64
N LYS A 370 -11.09 3.53 0.10
CA LYS A 370 -11.84 4.11 1.24
C LYS A 370 -10.95 4.44 2.43
N TYR A 371 -9.75 3.85 2.46
CA TYR A 371 -8.88 3.76 3.61
C TYR A 371 -7.43 4.21 3.29
N LEU A 372 -7.19 4.87 2.16
CA LEU A 372 -5.84 5.28 1.77
C LEU A 372 -5.41 6.61 2.38
N SER A 373 -4.09 6.76 2.61
CA SER A 373 -3.44 8.01 3.03
C SER A 373 -3.27 9.06 1.91
N THR A 374 -3.21 10.35 2.24
CA THR A 374 -3.00 11.48 1.30
C THR A 374 -1.57 11.42 0.84
N ASP A 375 -0.74 10.88 1.73
CA ASP A 375 0.65 10.57 1.56
C ASP A 375 0.85 9.15 0.98
N TYR A 376 -0.23 8.46 0.58
CA TYR A 376 -0.11 7.14 -0.05
C TYR A 376 0.74 7.23 -1.31
N THR A 377 1.70 6.33 -1.39
CA THR A 377 2.59 6.19 -2.54
C THR A 377 2.56 4.72 -2.96
N PRO A 378 2.30 4.42 -4.25
CA PRO A 378 2.23 3.06 -4.75
C PRO A 378 3.62 2.42 -4.77
N ASN A 379 3.65 1.10 -4.63
CA ASN A 379 4.84 0.27 -4.80
C ASN A 379 4.59 -0.76 -5.91
N PRO A 380 5.15 -0.59 -7.11
CA PRO A 380 4.96 -1.50 -8.25
C PRO A 380 5.16 -2.99 -7.90
N ASP A 381 6.24 -3.33 -7.20
CA ASP A 381 6.56 -4.72 -6.87
C ASP A 381 5.51 -5.32 -5.94
N GLN A 382 4.97 -4.52 -5.02
CA GLN A 382 3.89 -4.96 -4.15
C GLN A 382 2.59 -5.19 -4.94
N VAL A 383 2.25 -4.29 -5.86
CA VAL A 383 1.05 -4.45 -6.71
C VAL A 383 1.16 -5.72 -7.55
N LEU A 384 2.35 -6.03 -8.04
CA LEU A 384 2.61 -7.26 -8.78
C LEU A 384 2.45 -8.51 -7.90
N ASP A 385 2.91 -8.47 -6.65
CA ASP A 385 2.79 -9.58 -5.70
C ASP A 385 1.32 -9.87 -5.35
N VAL A 386 0.53 -8.83 -5.07
CA VAL A 386 -0.87 -9.03 -4.63
C VAL A 386 -1.88 -9.08 -5.78
N LEU A 387 -1.51 -8.61 -6.98
CA LEU A 387 -2.38 -8.44 -8.15
C LEU A 387 -3.71 -7.72 -7.83
N SER A 388 -3.61 -6.68 -7.00
CA SER A 388 -4.74 -5.87 -6.55
C SER A 388 -4.29 -4.44 -6.23
N GLY A 389 -5.11 -3.46 -6.55
CA GLY A 389 -4.78 -2.05 -6.27
C GLY A 389 -5.85 -1.07 -6.75
N ILE A 390 -5.57 0.22 -6.58
CA ILE A 390 -6.40 1.32 -7.09
C ILE A 390 -5.80 1.93 -8.36
N CYS A 391 -6.47 2.89 -8.99
CA CYS A 391 -5.98 3.53 -10.23
C CYS A 391 -4.51 3.98 -10.18
N TYR A 392 -4.07 4.48 -9.02
CA TYR A 392 -2.71 4.92 -8.80
C TYR A 392 -1.69 3.78 -8.82
N ASP A 393 -2.07 2.60 -8.31
CA ASP A 393 -1.27 1.38 -8.28
C ASP A 393 -1.10 0.79 -9.68
N TYR A 394 -2.19 0.73 -10.45
CA TYR A 394 -2.19 0.28 -11.84
C TYR A 394 -1.24 1.13 -12.68
N SER A 395 -1.38 2.45 -12.56
CA SER A 395 -0.59 3.40 -13.33
C SER A 395 0.88 3.36 -12.94
N SER A 396 1.17 3.11 -11.65
CA SER A 396 2.54 2.95 -11.14
C SER A 396 3.19 1.66 -11.62
N LEU A 397 2.49 0.53 -11.53
CA LEU A 397 2.98 -0.77 -11.99
C LEU A 397 3.31 -0.76 -13.48
N TYR A 398 2.37 -0.29 -14.31
CA TYR A 398 2.58 -0.26 -15.75
C TYR A 398 3.73 0.69 -16.14
N ALA A 399 3.82 1.87 -15.50
CA ALA A 399 4.93 2.78 -15.72
C ALA A 399 6.28 2.18 -15.30
N ALA A 400 6.35 1.49 -14.16
CA ALA A 400 7.58 0.85 -13.69
C ALA A 400 8.08 -0.22 -14.66
N MET A 401 7.18 -1.08 -15.14
CA MET A 401 7.46 -2.11 -16.13
C MET A 401 8.06 -1.55 -17.43
N LYS A 402 7.60 -0.38 -17.88
CA LYS A 402 8.01 0.18 -19.18
C LYS A 402 9.16 1.18 -19.08
N ARG A 403 9.25 1.94 -17.99
CA ARG A 403 10.42 2.79 -17.71
C ARG A 403 11.68 1.93 -17.58
N SER A 404 11.58 0.71 -17.06
CA SER A 404 12.72 -0.24 -17.03
C SER A 404 13.22 -0.68 -18.41
N GLU A 405 12.43 -0.46 -19.48
CA GLU A 405 12.83 -0.71 -20.87
C GLU A 405 13.32 0.54 -21.60
N GLY A 406 13.40 1.68 -20.90
CA GLY A 406 13.73 2.96 -21.52
C GLY A 406 12.57 3.62 -22.27
N ILE A 407 11.31 3.23 -22.00
CA ILE A 407 10.14 3.86 -22.60
C ILE A 407 9.64 4.99 -21.67
N PRO A 408 9.61 6.26 -22.11
CA PRO A 408 9.09 7.35 -21.30
C PRO A 408 7.59 7.19 -21.06
N ILE A 409 7.20 7.13 -19.79
CA ILE A 409 5.79 7.06 -19.37
C ILE A 409 5.56 8.02 -18.24
N LYS A 410 4.52 8.85 -18.34
CA LYS A 410 4.02 9.66 -17.24
C LYS A 410 3.05 8.85 -16.39
N LEU A 411 3.09 9.04 -15.08
CA LEU A 411 1.94 8.77 -14.23
C LEU A 411 1.20 10.09 -14.07
N VAL A 412 -0.05 10.11 -14.51
CA VAL A 412 -0.89 11.31 -14.51
C VAL A 412 -2.01 11.14 -13.50
N LYS A 413 -2.36 12.23 -12.81
CA LYS A 413 -3.53 12.28 -11.93
C LYS A 413 -4.42 13.46 -12.29
N GLY A 414 -5.72 13.28 -12.16
CA GLY A 414 -6.72 14.28 -12.50
C GLY A 414 -8.12 13.69 -12.57
N TYR A 415 -8.87 14.08 -13.59
CA TYR A 415 -10.28 13.69 -13.74
C TYR A 415 -10.54 13.10 -15.13
N ASN A 416 -11.52 12.22 -15.20
CA ASN A 416 -12.06 11.71 -16.46
C ASN A 416 -13.54 12.10 -16.55
N LYS A 417 -14.04 12.40 -17.75
CA LYS A 417 -15.42 12.88 -17.98
C LYS A 417 -16.52 11.98 -17.36
N ASP A 418 -16.25 10.67 -17.23
CA ASP A 418 -17.24 9.68 -16.80
C ASP A 418 -17.21 9.45 -15.27
N ILE A 419 -16.25 10.04 -14.55
CA ILE A 419 -16.11 9.91 -13.10
C ILE A 419 -15.75 11.23 -12.42
N ASP A 420 -16.58 11.65 -11.46
CA ASP A 420 -16.35 12.85 -10.63
C ASP A 420 -15.45 12.56 -9.42
N VAL A 421 -14.53 11.59 -9.55
CA VAL A 421 -13.56 11.22 -8.52
C VAL A 421 -12.15 11.29 -9.09
N TYR A 422 -11.21 11.61 -8.21
CA TYR A 422 -9.81 11.75 -8.57
C TYR A 422 -9.24 10.42 -9.11
N HIS A 423 -8.69 10.46 -10.32
CA HIS A 423 -8.28 9.29 -11.09
C HIS A 423 -6.80 9.37 -11.46
N ALA A 424 -6.20 8.21 -11.76
CA ALA A 424 -4.82 8.11 -12.23
C ALA A 424 -4.72 7.20 -13.46
N TRP A 425 -3.91 7.63 -14.42
CA TRP A 425 -3.68 6.93 -15.69
C TRP A 425 -2.23 7.15 -16.16
N ASN A 426 -1.89 6.58 -17.31
CA ASN A 426 -0.58 6.78 -17.93
C ASN A 426 -0.68 7.59 -19.23
N GLU A 427 0.35 8.39 -19.49
CA GLU A 427 0.64 8.86 -20.85
C GLU A 427 1.93 8.20 -21.30
N VAL A 428 1.88 7.48 -22.43
CA VAL A 428 3.01 6.72 -22.97
C VAL A 428 3.58 7.46 -24.17
N TYR A 429 4.90 7.67 -24.21
CA TYR A 429 5.54 8.30 -25.36
C TYR A 429 5.80 7.28 -26.47
N ILE A 430 5.03 7.38 -27.56
CA ILE A 430 5.07 6.47 -28.71
C ILE A 430 5.28 7.30 -29.96
N ASN A 431 6.34 7.01 -30.73
CA ASN A 431 6.62 7.63 -32.04
C ASN A 431 6.50 9.17 -32.04
N GLY A 432 7.02 9.83 -31.01
CA GLY A 432 7.02 11.29 -30.92
C GLY A 432 5.80 11.92 -30.25
N LYS A 433 4.82 11.12 -29.81
CA LYS A 433 3.55 11.60 -29.24
C LYS A 433 3.23 10.94 -27.90
N TRP A 434 2.59 11.69 -27.01
CA TRP A 434 2.01 11.16 -25.78
C TRP A 434 0.65 10.56 -26.07
N VAL A 435 0.48 9.29 -25.73
CA VAL A 435 -0.76 8.52 -25.90
C VAL A 435 -1.33 8.23 -24.52
N VAL A 436 -2.59 8.61 -24.29
CA VAL A 436 -3.30 8.33 -23.04
C VAL A 436 -3.66 6.84 -22.98
N VAL A 437 -3.31 6.19 -21.88
CA VAL A 437 -3.54 4.76 -21.62
C VAL A 437 -4.09 4.60 -20.22
N ASP A 438 -5.15 3.81 -20.07
CA ASP A 438 -5.87 3.68 -18.80
C ASP A 438 -6.13 2.21 -18.45
N THR A 439 -5.12 1.60 -17.85
CA THR A 439 -5.17 0.19 -17.41
C THR A 439 -6.26 -0.07 -16.38
N THR A 440 -6.74 0.95 -15.67
CA THR A 440 -7.74 0.80 -14.62
C THR A 440 -9.14 0.68 -15.19
N PHE A 441 -9.55 1.62 -16.05
CA PHE A 441 -10.85 1.52 -16.74
C PHE A 441 -10.91 0.27 -17.59
N ASP A 442 -9.79 -0.09 -18.23
CA ASP A 442 -9.72 -1.26 -19.09
C ASP A 442 -9.83 -2.57 -18.34
N ALA A 443 -9.30 -2.65 -17.11
CA ALA A 443 -9.55 -3.79 -16.23
C ALA A 443 -11.03 -3.92 -15.84
N VAL A 444 -11.71 -2.78 -15.60
CA VAL A 444 -13.16 -2.77 -15.34
C VAL A 444 -13.93 -3.23 -16.58
N TYR A 445 -13.61 -2.71 -17.77
CA TYR A 445 -14.25 -3.13 -19.01
C TYR A 445 -14.00 -4.61 -19.33
N TYR A 446 -12.76 -5.08 -19.17
CA TYR A 446 -12.42 -6.49 -19.29
C TYR A 446 -13.27 -7.37 -18.35
N SER A 447 -13.38 -7.01 -17.07
CA SER A 447 -14.17 -7.76 -16.09
C SER A 447 -15.68 -7.84 -16.41
N ARG A 448 -16.17 -6.91 -17.23
CA ARG A 448 -17.57 -6.82 -17.68
C ARG A 448 -17.78 -7.30 -19.11
N ASN A 449 -16.75 -7.87 -19.74
CA ASN A 449 -16.76 -8.28 -21.14
C ASN A 449 -17.16 -7.15 -22.11
N VAL A 450 -16.72 -5.92 -21.80
CA VAL A 450 -16.90 -4.72 -22.63
C VAL A 450 -15.63 -4.49 -23.43
N ASN A 451 -15.76 -4.13 -24.70
CA ASN A 451 -14.63 -3.82 -25.56
C ASN A 451 -13.89 -2.56 -25.08
N TYR A 452 -12.56 -2.59 -25.16
CA TYR A 452 -11.70 -1.49 -24.80
C TYR A 452 -10.50 -1.41 -25.74
N THR A 453 -9.87 -0.24 -25.81
CA THR A 453 -8.71 0.03 -26.67
C THR A 453 -7.55 0.55 -25.84
N PHE A 454 -6.31 0.19 -26.21
CA PHE A 454 -5.11 0.67 -25.54
C PHE A 454 -5.05 2.21 -25.44
N ALA A 455 -5.23 2.89 -26.57
CA ALA A 455 -5.22 4.35 -26.65
C ALA A 455 -6.60 4.92 -26.30
N LYS A 456 -6.61 6.00 -25.50
CA LYS A 456 -7.80 6.75 -25.12
C LYS A 456 -7.89 8.09 -25.84
N ASN A 457 -9.09 8.64 -25.92
CA ASN A 457 -9.29 10.00 -26.40
C ASN A 457 -8.82 11.00 -25.33
N PRO A 458 -7.78 11.82 -25.58
CA PRO A 458 -7.25 12.74 -24.59
C PRO A 458 -8.27 13.79 -24.10
N THR A 459 -9.28 14.12 -24.91
CA THR A 459 -10.32 15.10 -24.51
C THR A 459 -11.19 14.60 -23.36
N ASP A 460 -11.18 13.29 -23.09
CA ASP A 460 -11.94 12.70 -21.98
C ASP A 460 -11.22 12.87 -20.63
N TYR A 461 -9.97 13.36 -20.64
CA TYR A 461 -9.10 13.42 -19.48
C TYR A 461 -8.62 14.86 -19.20
N SER A 462 -8.77 15.27 -17.94
CA SER A 462 -8.30 16.57 -17.44
C SER A 462 -7.15 16.36 -16.44
N LYS A 463 -5.94 16.70 -16.86
CA LYS A 463 -4.69 16.53 -16.09
C LYS A 463 -4.56 17.59 -14.98
N VAL A 464 -4.18 17.15 -13.79
CA VAL A 464 -3.85 18.01 -12.64
C VAL A 464 -2.37 17.88 -12.26
N TYR A 465 -1.85 16.65 -12.16
CA TYR A 465 -0.45 16.37 -11.87
C TYR A 465 0.13 15.36 -12.87
N GLU A 466 1.43 15.48 -13.16
CA GLU A 466 2.19 14.47 -13.90
C GLU A 466 3.53 14.18 -13.20
N TYR A 467 3.97 12.92 -13.27
CA TYR A 467 5.16 12.37 -12.62
C TYR A 467 5.93 11.41 -13.54
#